data_AF-A0A662MAH9-F1
#
_entry.id   AF-A0A662MAH9-F1
#
_cell.length_a   1.000
_cell.length_b   1.000
_cell.length_c   1.000
_cell.angle_alpha   90.00
_cell.angle_beta   90.00
_cell.angle_gamma   90.00
#
_symmetry.space_group_name_H-M   'P 1'
#
loop_
_entity.id
_entity.type
_entity.pdbx_description
1 polymer ?
#
loop_
_entity_poly.entity_id
_entity_poly.type
_entity_poly.pdbx_seq_one_letter_code
_entity_poly.pdbx_strand_id
1 'polypeptide(L)'
;MRIAVISDLHGNMDAVSGMMGSIEDADRIICLGDVVGIGPDPAEVLETVLDDERISWVLGNHDVNTRDGTELGPLREIKRRPHHEWVRGELG
;
A
#
# COMPACT_ATOMS: atom_id res chain seq x y z
N MET A 1 -21.48 2.82 -14.45
CA MET A 1 -20.05 2.50 -14.35
C MET A 1 -19.35 3.64 -13.63
N ARG A 2 -19.00 3.42 -12.36
CA ARG A 2 -18.25 4.32 -11.48
C ARG A 2 -16.88 3.70 -11.20
N ILE A 3 -15.84 4.52 -11.31
CA ILE A 3 -14.46 4.09 -11.04
C ILE A 3 -13.92 4.99 -9.93
N ALA A 4 -13.43 4.37 -8.86
CA ALA A 4 -12.65 5.05 -7.83
C ALA A 4 -11.16 4.96 -8.16
N VAL A 5 -10.41 6.04 -7.91
CA VAL A 5 -8.95 6.06 -8.03
C VAL A 5 -8.37 6.41 -6.67
N ILE A 6 -7.49 5.56 -6.17
CA ILE A 6 -6.88 5.64 -4.84
C ILE A 6 -5.36 5.49 -4.96
N SER A 7 -4.61 5.97 -3.98
CA SER A 7 -3.13 5.96 -4.00
C SER A 7 -2.59 6.16 -2.59
N ASP A 8 -1.32 5.81 -2.38
CA ASP A 8 -0.54 6.15 -1.19
C ASP A 8 -1.22 5.69 0.12
N LEU A 9 -1.66 4.42 0.15
CA LEU A 9 -2.36 3.85 1.31
C LEU A 9 -1.42 3.69 2.51
N HIS A 10 -0.14 3.41 2.24
CA HIS A 10 0.95 3.42 3.20
C HIS A 10 0.64 2.67 4.51
N GLY A 11 0.06 1.47 4.42
CA GLY A 11 -0.21 0.64 5.61
C GLY A 11 -1.05 1.34 6.68
N ASN A 12 -1.95 2.26 6.29
CA ASN A 12 -2.84 2.96 7.21
C ASN A 12 -4.25 2.38 7.14
N MET A 13 -4.53 1.34 7.94
CA MET A 13 -5.78 0.59 7.83
C MET A 13 -7.00 1.42 8.25
N ASP A 14 -6.85 2.35 9.19
CA ASP A 14 -7.91 3.27 9.60
C ASP A 14 -8.38 4.15 8.42
N ALA A 15 -7.43 4.72 7.67
CA ALA A 15 -7.73 5.53 6.49
C ALA A 15 -8.35 4.69 5.36
N VAL A 16 -7.80 3.50 5.11
CA VAL A 16 -8.32 2.58 4.08
C VAL A 16 -9.76 2.18 4.41
N SER A 17 -10.05 1.81 5.66
CA SER A 17 -11.40 1.41 6.09
C SER A 17 -12.42 2.52 5.86
N GLY A 18 -12.10 3.75 6.25
CA GLY A 18 -12.98 4.90 6.04
C GLY A 18 -13.17 5.26 4.56
N MET A 19 -12.09 5.17 3.77
CA MET A 19 -12.14 5.41 2.33
C MET A 19 -12.98 4.35 1.61
N MET A 20 -12.81 3.06 1.92
CA MET A 20 -13.53 1.96 1.28
C MET A 20 -15.05 2.07 1.47
N GLY A 21 -15.50 2.53 2.64
CA GLY A 21 -16.92 2.84 2.86
C GLY A 21 -17.44 3.99 2.00
N SER A 22 -16.58 4.95 1.63
CA SER A 22 -16.94 6.09 0.79
C SER A 22 -17.00 5.76 -0.71
N ILE A 23 -16.45 4.61 -1.11
CA ILE A 23 -16.39 4.14 -2.51
C ILE A 23 -17.07 2.78 -2.68
N GLU A 24 -17.97 2.41 -1.76
CA GLU A 24 -18.66 1.10 -1.78
C GLU A 24 -19.44 0.86 -3.07
N ASP A 25 -19.94 1.92 -3.71
CA ASP A 25 -20.75 1.89 -4.93
C ASP A 25 -19.91 1.93 -6.22
N ALA A 26 -18.57 1.88 -6.12
CA ALA A 26 -17.69 1.80 -7.26
C ALA A 26 -17.73 0.40 -7.91
N ASP A 27 -17.88 0.37 -9.23
CA ASP A 27 -17.84 -0.87 -10.02
C ASP A 27 -16.39 -1.39 -10.18
N ARG A 28 -15.42 -0.46 -10.13
CA ARG A 28 -13.98 -0.70 -10.26
C ARG A 28 -13.20 0.27 -9.38
N ILE A 29 -12.06 -0.17 -8.89
CA ILE A 29 -11.12 0.63 -8.10
C ILE A 29 -9.75 0.52 -8.76
N ILE A 30 -9.07 1.65 -8.97
CA ILE A 30 -7.70 1.70 -9.49
C ILE A 30 -6.80 2.22 -8.37
N CYS A 31 -5.88 1.40 -7.89
CA CYS A 31 -4.87 1.80 -6.92
C CYS A 31 -3.55 2.14 -7.62
N LEU A 32 -3.02 3.34 -7.40
CA LEU A 32 -1.80 3.82 -8.03
C LEU A 32 -0.50 3.39 -7.31
N GLY A 33 -0.63 2.53 -6.28
CA GLY A 33 0.49 1.96 -5.53
C GLY A 33 0.76 2.68 -4.22
N ASP A 34 1.95 2.40 -3.67
CA ASP A 34 2.36 2.80 -2.32
C ASP A 34 1.36 2.28 -1.28
N VAL A 35 1.02 1.00 -1.44
CA VAL A 35 0.09 0.25 -0.59
C VAL A 35 0.70 0.04 0.79
N VAL A 36 2.00 -0.27 0.84
CA VAL A 36 2.73 -0.53 2.08
C VAL A 36 3.74 0.57 2.41
N GLY A 37 4.39 0.45 3.57
CA GLY A 37 5.40 1.37 4.05
C GLY A 37 4.81 2.55 4.84
N ILE A 38 5.63 3.17 5.68
CA ILE A 38 5.28 4.28 6.59
C ILE A 38 4.30 3.89 7.72
N GLY A 39 3.09 3.45 7.41
CA GLY A 39 2.06 3.13 8.40
C GLY A 39 2.27 1.80 9.15
N PRO A 40 1.47 1.57 10.21
CA PRO A 40 1.66 0.46 11.13
C PRO A 40 0.96 -0.85 10.73
N ASP A 41 0.12 -0.84 9.69
CA ASP A 41 -0.71 -2.00 9.30
C ASP A 41 -0.44 -2.45 7.85
N PRO A 42 0.83 -2.74 7.47
CA PRO A 42 1.18 -3.03 6.08
C PRO A 42 0.54 -4.32 5.56
N ALA A 43 0.40 -5.35 6.40
CA ALA A 43 -0.15 -6.64 6.01
C ALA A 43 -1.66 -6.53 5.74
N GLU A 44 -2.40 -5.92 6.66
CA GLU A 44 -3.84 -5.75 6.60
C GLU A 44 -4.27 -4.91 5.38
N VAL A 45 -3.51 -3.84 5.09
CA VAL A 45 -3.77 -3.01 3.91
C VAL A 45 -3.44 -3.76 2.62
N LEU A 46 -2.35 -4.53 2.58
CA LEU A 46 -2.03 -5.34 1.41
C LEU A 46 -3.08 -6.43 1.16
N GLU A 47 -3.50 -7.15 2.20
CA GLU A 47 -4.58 -8.14 2.13
C GLU A 47 -5.87 -7.51 1.61
N THR A 48 -6.25 -6.33 2.11
CA THR A 48 -7.43 -5.59 1.62
C THR A 48 -7.34 -5.29 0.11
N VAL A 49 -6.15 -4.92 -0.38
CA VAL A 49 -5.94 -4.65 -1.82
C VAL A 49 -5.97 -5.93 -2.65
N LEU A 50 -5.45 -7.05 -2.12
CA LEU A 50 -5.39 -8.33 -2.83
C LEU A 50 -6.73 -9.07 -2.87
N ASP A 51 -7.55 -8.94 -1.82
CA ASP A 51 -8.80 -9.71 -1.66
C ASP A 51 -10.01 -9.05 -2.33
N ASP A 52 -9.97 -7.75 -2.64
CA ASP A 52 -11.07 -7.06 -3.33
C ASP A 52 -10.94 -7.16 -4.86
N GLU A 53 -11.75 -8.01 -5.47
CA GLU A 53 -11.78 -8.26 -6.91
C GLU A 53 -12.09 -7.00 -7.77
N ARG A 54 -12.57 -5.91 -7.16
CA ARG A 54 -12.80 -4.65 -7.87
C ARG A 54 -11.51 -3.87 -8.06
N ILE A 55 -10.46 -4.16 -7.29
CA ILE A 55 -9.21 -3.42 -7.27
C ILE A 55 -8.27 -3.93 -8.36
N SER A 56 -7.79 -3.02 -9.20
CA SER A 56 -6.63 -3.20 -10.06
C SER A 56 -5.54 -2.23 -9.61
N TRP A 57 -4.30 -2.71 -9.49
CA TRP A 57 -3.25 -1.90 -8.88
C TRP A 57 -1.90 -2.02 -9.59
N VAL A 58 -1.06 -1.01 -9.38
CA VAL A 58 0.34 -0.98 -9.82
C VAL A 58 1.25 -0.83 -8.61
N LEU A 59 2.51 -1.24 -8.75
CA LEU A 59 3.51 -1.07 -7.69
C LEU A 59 4.00 0.38 -7.64
N GLY A 60 3.89 1.00 -6.47
CA GLY A 60 4.54 2.25 -6.15
C GLY A 60 6.00 2.04 -5.71
N ASN A 61 6.73 3.13 -5.50
CA ASN A 61 8.14 3.02 -5.10
C ASN A 61 8.30 2.42 -3.70
N HIS A 62 7.38 2.66 -2.76
CA HIS A 62 7.44 2.03 -1.43
C HIS A 62 7.22 0.52 -1.52
N ASP A 63 6.33 0.06 -2.39
CA ASP A 63 6.07 -1.36 -2.62
C ASP A 63 7.30 -2.04 -3.22
N VAL A 64 7.90 -1.43 -4.27
CA VAL A 64 9.12 -1.94 -4.91
C VAL A 64 10.30 -1.98 -3.93
N ASN A 65 10.50 -0.93 -3.14
CA ASN A 65 11.59 -0.88 -2.17
C ASN A 65 11.41 -1.89 -1.03
N THR A 66 10.16 -2.22 -0.68
CA THR A 66 9.87 -3.26 0.32
C THR A 66 10.15 -4.65 -0.25
N ARG A 67 9.74 -4.92 -1.50
CA ARG A 67 9.96 -6.20 -2.19
C ARG A 67 11.43 -6.48 -2.52
N ASP A 68 12.08 -5.53 -3.19
CA ASP A 68 13.41 -5.70 -3.79
C ASP A 68 14.54 -5.26 -2.86
N GLY A 69 14.20 -4.65 -1.72
CA GLY A 69 15.15 -4.11 -0.75
C GLY A 69 15.42 -2.63 -0.94
N THR A 70 15.78 -1.97 0.15
CA THR A 70 15.97 -0.51 0.26
C THR A 70 17.24 0.02 -0.43
N GLU A 71 17.90 -0.81 -1.26
CA GLU A 71 19.16 -0.45 -1.92
C GLU A 71 18.96 0.50 -3.12
N LEU A 72 17.72 0.67 -3.57
CA LEU A 72 17.36 1.52 -4.71
C LEU A 72 16.89 2.91 -4.25
N GLY A 73 17.65 3.96 -4.59
CA GLY A 73 17.26 5.37 -4.42
C GLY A 73 17.80 6.07 -3.15
N PRO A 74 17.33 7.29 -2.83
CA PRO A 74 17.82 8.10 -1.70
C PRO A 74 17.61 7.44 -0.32
N LEU A 75 16.94 6.30 -0.25
CA LEU A 75 16.69 5.51 0.97
C LEU A 75 17.95 4.93 1.62
N ARG A 76 19.07 4.82 0.89
CA ARG A 76 20.38 4.45 1.47
C ARG A 76 20.82 5.36 2.63
N GLU A 77 20.37 6.62 2.63
CA GLU A 77 20.76 7.62 3.63
C GLU A 77 19.62 8.00 4.60
N ILE A 78 18.46 7.34 4.49
CA ILE A 78 17.27 7.73 5.26
C ILE A 78 17.18 6.92 6.55
N LYS A 79 16.98 7.61 7.68
CA LYS A 79 16.74 7.08 9.04
C LYS A 79 15.62 6.01 9.14
N ARG A 80 14.88 5.76 8.06
CA ARG A 80 13.69 4.88 7.99
C ARG A 80 13.99 3.46 7.52
N ARG A 81 15.26 3.09 7.24
CA ARG A 81 15.63 1.70 6.89
C ARG A 81 15.09 0.65 7.87
N PRO A 82 15.21 0.83 9.22
CA PRO A 82 14.66 -0.15 10.17
C PRO A 82 13.16 -0.35 10.02
N HIS A 83 12.41 0.70 9.66
CA HIS A 83 10.97 0.61 9.41
C HIS A 83 10.68 -0.23 8.17
N HIS A 84 11.42 -0.03 7.07
CA HIS A 84 11.22 -0.81 5.85
C HIS A 84 11.59 -2.29 6.04
N GLU A 85 12.64 -2.57 6.81
CA GLU A 85 13.01 -3.95 7.18
C GLU A 85 11.91 -4.60 8.05
N TRP A 86 11.33 -3.87 8.99
CA TRP A 86 10.20 -4.34 9.79
C TRP A 86 8.96 -4.60 8.92
N VAL A 87 8.55 -3.64 8.07
CA VAL A 87 7.42 -3.81 7.14
C VAL A 87 7.61 -5.06 6.28
N ARG A 88 8.80 -5.28 5.73
CA ARG A 88 9.09 -6.48 4.95
C ARG A 88 8.91 -7.76 5.79
N GLY A 89 9.29 -7.74 7.07
CA GLY A 89 9.09 -8.86 7.99
C GLY A 89 7.62 -9.18 8.26
N GLU A 90 6.73 -8.18 8.28
CA GLU A 90 5.29 -8.39 8.45
C GLU A 90 4.62 -9.04 7.23
N LEU A 91 5.22 -8.92 6.04
CA LEU A 91 4.64 -9.40 4.78
C LEU A 91 5.05 -10.84 4.40
N GLY A 92 5.97 -11.47 5.15
CA GLY A 92 6.50 -12.82 4.89
C GLY A 92 7.56 -12.91 3.78
#